data_AF-A0A1V4UIF4-F1
#
_entry.id   AF-A0A1V4UIF4-F1
#
_cell.length_a   1.000
_cell.length_b   1.000
_cell.length_c   1.000
_cell.angle_alpha   90.00
_cell.angle_beta   90.00
_cell.angle_gamma   90.00
#
_symmetry.space_group_name_H-M   'P 1'
#
loop_
_entity.id
_entity.type
_entity.pdbx_description
1 polymer ?
#
loop_
_entity_poly.entity_id
_entity_poly.type
_entity_poly.pdbx_seq_one_letter_code
_entity_poly.pdbx_strand_id
1 'polypeptide(L)'
;MPRKVKNAKILLLNAAVEFKKTEVDAEINITSPDQLQAFLDEEERMIKNIVDKIVDSGANVLFCQKGIDDIAQHYLAKAGVFAIRRVKKSDMEKLARATGGSMVSSIDAISKEELGYAGLVEERKISGEEMIFVEECKNPKAVSIMVRGGTEHVVDELERAIEDALRVVSVVFEDKKLVAGGGAPEVELSLRLREYAASVGGRAQLAIEAFASALEIIPRTLAENAGLDPIDMLVELRAAHEKGKKTFGLNVFEGKAEDMLKSGVVEPLRVKTQAVASAAEAATMILRIDDVIAASKTAAPQGPPGGGGMGGMGGGMGDMGGMGDF
;
A
#
# COMPACT_ATOMS: atom_id res chain seq x y z
N MET A 1 -8.17 31.98 -6.90
CA MET A 1 -8.52 31.22 -5.67
C MET A 1 -7.42 31.41 -4.64
N PRO A 2 -7.70 31.34 -3.33
CA PRO A 2 -6.66 31.36 -2.30
C PRO A 2 -5.70 30.17 -2.50
N ARG A 3 -4.42 30.32 -2.15
CA ARG A 3 -3.45 29.20 -2.15
C ARG A 3 -3.32 28.52 -0.79
N LYS A 4 -3.81 29.16 0.27
CA LYS A 4 -3.70 28.73 1.66
C LYS A 4 -4.98 29.07 2.40
N VAL A 5 -5.56 28.08 3.09
CA VAL A 5 -6.78 28.21 3.88
C VAL A 5 -6.51 27.66 5.28
N LYS A 6 -6.73 28.50 6.30
CA LYS A 6 -6.69 28.08 7.72
C LYS A 6 -8.09 27.77 8.22
N ASN A 7 -8.22 26.85 9.16
CA ASN A 7 -9.51 26.36 9.67
C ASN A 7 -10.44 25.95 8.52
N ALA A 8 -9.95 25.03 7.70
CA ALA A 8 -10.64 24.55 6.52
C ALA A 8 -11.89 23.74 6.91
N LYS A 9 -13.03 24.15 6.34
CA LYS A 9 -14.30 23.44 6.30
C LYS A 9 -14.42 22.84 4.90
N ILE A 10 -14.21 21.55 4.82
CA ILE A 10 -13.93 20.82 3.59
C ILE A 10 -15.21 20.13 3.11
N LEU A 11 -15.68 20.50 1.92
CA LEU A 11 -16.75 19.78 1.22
C LEU A 11 -16.15 18.76 0.26
N LEU A 12 -16.58 17.50 0.39
CA LEU A 12 -16.20 16.40 -0.49
C LEU A 12 -17.37 16.06 -1.41
N LEU A 13 -17.33 16.56 -2.65
CA LEU A 13 -18.43 16.44 -3.61
C LEU A 13 -18.15 15.38 -4.68
N ASN A 14 -19.01 14.37 -4.74
CA ASN A 14 -19.07 13.37 -5.83
C ASN A 14 -20.17 13.74 -6.84
N ALA A 15 -20.16 14.99 -7.30
CA ALA A 15 -21.04 15.52 -8.33
C ALA A 15 -20.24 16.54 -9.15
N ALA A 16 -20.66 16.80 -10.38
CA ALA A 16 -20.05 17.87 -11.18
C ALA A 16 -20.66 19.21 -10.78
N VAL A 17 -19.82 20.25 -10.77
CA VAL A 17 -20.24 21.64 -10.57
C VAL A 17 -20.28 22.30 -11.96
N GLU A 18 -21.24 21.87 -12.75
CA GLU A 18 -21.43 22.29 -14.15
C GLU A 18 -22.92 22.30 -14.48
N PHE A 19 -23.28 22.95 -15.58
CA PHE A 19 -24.63 22.87 -16.11
C PHE A 19 -24.95 21.42 -16.52
N LYS A 20 -25.97 20.83 -15.88
CA LYS A 20 -26.40 19.48 -16.22
C LYS A 20 -27.21 19.51 -17.51
N LYS A 21 -26.67 18.94 -18.58
CA LYS A 21 -27.48 18.55 -19.73
C LYS A 21 -28.50 17.51 -19.27
N THR A 22 -29.73 17.63 -19.76
CA THR A 22 -30.80 16.66 -19.48
C THR A 22 -30.39 15.28 -20.01
N GLU A 23 -30.69 14.21 -19.26
CA GLU A 23 -30.44 12.83 -19.71
C GLU A 23 -31.32 12.42 -20.90
N VAL A 24 -32.41 13.15 -21.11
CA VAL A 24 -33.27 13.07 -22.30
C VAL A 24 -32.82 14.15 -23.28
N ASP A 25 -32.75 13.80 -24.57
CA ASP A 25 -32.49 14.75 -25.65
C ASP A 25 -33.54 15.87 -25.60
N ALA A 26 -33.12 17.03 -25.09
CA ALA A 26 -33.94 18.22 -25.03
C ALA A 26 -33.44 19.20 -26.09
N GLU A 27 -34.24 19.40 -27.14
CA GLU A 27 -33.98 20.43 -28.14
C GLU A 27 -34.54 21.76 -27.70
N ILE A 28 -33.67 22.77 -27.61
CA ILE A 28 -34.06 24.14 -27.29
C ILE A 28 -34.13 24.92 -28.61
N ASN A 29 -35.34 25.27 -29.02
CA ASN A 29 -35.56 26.06 -30.24
C ASN A 29 -35.43 27.56 -29.93
N ILE A 30 -34.29 28.14 -30.32
CA ILE A 30 -34.00 29.57 -30.16
C ILE A 30 -34.43 30.29 -31.45
N THR A 31 -35.43 31.16 -31.35
CA THR A 31 -36.03 31.85 -32.51
C THR A 31 -35.69 33.34 -32.60
N SER A 32 -35.04 33.91 -31.58
CA SER A 32 -34.58 35.29 -31.58
C SER A 32 -33.27 35.48 -30.80
N PRO A 33 -32.49 36.55 -31.07
CA PRO A 33 -31.31 36.90 -30.29
C PRO A 33 -31.59 37.11 -28.81
N ASP A 34 -32.75 37.68 -28.45
CA ASP A 34 -33.14 37.91 -27.05
C ASP A 34 -33.35 36.59 -26.29
N GLN A 35 -33.90 35.57 -26.97
CA GLN A 35 -34.04 34.23 -26.38
C GLN A 35 -32.69 33.56 -26.14
N LEU A 36 -31.71 33.79 -27.04
CA LEU A 36 -30.34 33.30 -26.85
C LEU A 36 -29.71 33.92 -25.60
N GLN A 37 -29.84 35.24 -25.43
CA GLN A 37 -29.29 35.94 -24.28
C GLN A 37 -29.94 35.47 -22.97
N ALA A 38 -31.27 35.38 -22.94
CA ALA A 38 -31.99 34.90 -21.76
C ALA A 38 -31.59 33.46 -21.37
N PHE A 39 -31.32 32.60 -22.36
CA PHE A 39 -30.85 31.24 -22.11
C PHE A 39 -29.46 31.23 -21.45
N LEU A 40 -28.52 32.02 -21.97
CA LEU A 40 -27.17 32.14 -21.40
C LEU A 40 -27.22 32.71 -19.98
N ASP A 41 -28.06 33.72 -19.74
CA ASP A 41 -28.24 34.33 -18.43
C ASP A 41 -28.83 33.32 -17.40
N GLU A 42 -29.73 32.44 -17.83
CA GLU A 42 -30.29 31.38 -16.97
C GLU A 42 -29.28 30.26 -16.70
N GLU A 43 -28.46 29.88 -17.68
CA GLU A 43 -27.35 28.92 -17.48
C GLU A 43 -26.37 29.44 -16.43
N GLU A 44 -25.96 30.71 -16.54
CA GLU A 44 -25.09 31.36 -15.56
C GLU A 44 -25.76 31.44 -14.18
N ARG A 45 -27.05 31.79 -14.13
CA ARG A 45 -27.82 31.83 -12.87
C ARG A 45 -27.88 30.46 -12.20
N MET A 46 -28.07 29.37 -12.96
CA MET A 46 -28.08 28.01 -12.43
C MET A 46 -26.73 27.62 -11.82
N ILE A 47 -25.63 27.92 -12.52
CA ILE A 47 -24.27 27.68 -12.00
C ILE A 47 -24.04 28.50 -10.72
N LYS A 48 -24.44 29.76 -10.72
CA LYS A 48 -24.32 30.63 -9.55
C LYS A 48 -25.11 30.08 -8.36
N ASN A 49 -26.34 29.62 -8.55
CA ASN A 49 -27.14 29.00 -7.49
C ASN A 49 -26.46 27.76 -6.88
N ILE A 50 -25.76 26.96 -7.70
CA ILE A 50 -24.97 25.82 -7.21
C ILE A 50 -23.82 26.29 -6.33
N VAL A 51 -23.08 27.33 -6.77
CA VAL A 51 -21.97 27.89 -6.01
C VAL A 51 -22.45 28.53 -4.71
N ASP A 52 -23.56 29.27 -4.76
CA ASP A 52 -24.17 29.91 -3.59
C ASP A 52 -24.54 28.86 -2.53
N LYS A 53 -25.12 27.70 -2.91
CA LYS A 53 -25.36 26.57 -1.99
C LYS A 53 -24.09 26.05 -1.32
N ILE A 54 -22.98 25.97 -2.06
CA ILE A 54 -21.68 25.54 -1.52
C ILE A 54 -21.17 26.57 -0.50
N VAL A 55 -21.27 27.86 -0.82
CA VAL A 55 -20.84 28.95 0.06
C VAL A 55 -21.72 29.05 1.31
N ASP A 56 -23.03 28.90 1.16
CA ASP A 56 -24.03 28.95 2.25
C ASP A 56 -23.87 27.79 3.24
N SER A 57 -23.38 26.64 2.78
CA SER A 57 -22.95 25.55 3.66
C SER A 57 -21.83 25.98 4.62
N GLY A 58 -21.07 27.02 4.26
CA GLY A 58 -19.91 27.49 5.00
C GLY A 58 -18.62 26.76 4.66
N ALA A 59 -18.60 25.96 3.59
CA ALA A 59 -17.39 25.36 3.05
C ALA A 59 -16.44 26.44 2.50
N ASN A 60 -15.17 26.38 2.88
CA ASN A 60 -14.11 27.24 2.33
C ASN A 60 -13.08 26.44 1.50
N VAL A 61 -13.21 25.11 1.48
CA VAL A 61 -12.46 24.21 0.62
C VAL A 61 -13.43 23.21 -0.03
N LEU A 62 -13.31 23.01 -1.33
CA LEU A 62 -14.10 22.07 -2.13
C LEU A 62 -13.18 21.10 -2.85
N PHE A 63 -13.31 19.80 -2.56
CA PHE A 63 -12.77 18.74 -3.39
C PHE A 63 -13.91 18.14 -4.21
N CYS A 64 -13.84 18.28 -5.52
CA CYS A 64 -14.81 17.74 -6.46
C CYS A 64 -14.20 16.54 -7.21
N GLN A 65 -14.85 15.38 -7.12
CA GLN A 65 -14.43 14.19 -7.86
C GLN A 65 -14.59 14.36 -9.38
N LYS A 66 -15.58 15.15 -9.81
CA LYS A 66 -15.90 15.40 -11.22
C LYS A 66 -15.38 16.79 -11.67
N GLY A 67 -15.92 17.31 -12.77
CA GLY A 67 -15.59 18.63 -13.29
C GLY A 67 -16.12 19.77 -12.41
N ILE A 68 -15.47 20.93 -12.57
CA ILE A 68 -15.98 22.23 -12.15
C ILE A 68 -15.85 23.13 -13.38
N ASP A 69 -16.97 23.70 -13.81
CA ASP A 69 -17.03 24.58 -14.98
C ASP A 69 -16.32 25.92 -14.73
N ASP A 70 -15.89 26.61 -15.77
CA ASP A 70 -15.04 27.80 -15.65
C ASP A 70 -15.79 28.98 -15.01
N ILE A 71 -17.08 29.13 -15.33
CA ILE A 71 -17.97 30.10 -14.67
C ILE A 71 -18.06 29.79 -13.16
N ALA A 72 -18.24 28.51 -12.80
CA ALA A 72 -18.29 28.09 -11.41
C ALA A 72 -16.96 28.35 -10.67
N GLN A 73 -15.83 28.08 -11.32
CA GLN A 73 -14.50 28.37 -10.77
C GLN A 73 -14.33 29.87 -10.49
N HIS A 74 -14.78 30.73 -11.39
CA HIS A 74 -14.74 32.18 -11.20
C HIS A 74 -15.57 32.62 -9.99
N TYR A 75 -16.80 32.11 -9.83
CA TYR A 75 -17.65 32.40 -8.68
C TYR A 75 -17.08 31.86 -7.35
N LEU A 76 -16.56 30.63 -7.34
CA LEU A 76 -15.89 30.04 -6.17
C LEU A 76 -14.64 30.84 -5.77
N ALA A 77 -13.86 31.29 -6.75
CA ALA A 77 -12.69 32.13 -6.51
C ALA A 77 -13.06 33.48 -5.90
N LYS A 78 -14.13 34.12 -6.39
CA LYS A 78 -14.65 35.39 -5.86
C LYS A 78 -15.20 35.24 -4.43
N ALA A 79 -15.80 34.09 -4.12
CA ALA A 79 -16.23 33.73 -2.78
C ALA A 79 -15.08 33.32 -1.84
N GLY A 80 -13.85 33.21 -2.35
CA GLY A 80 -12.68 32.81 -1.56
C GLY A 80 -12.64 31.32 -1.22
N VAL A 81 -13.35 30.47 -1.97
CA VAL A 81 -13.33 29.01 -1.79
C VAL A 81 -12.13 28.43 -2.54
N PHE A 82 -11.35 27.59 -1.86
CA PHE A 82 -10.29 26.78 -2.47
C PHE A 82 -10.94 25.57 -3.16
N ALA A 83 -10.96 25.52 -4.49
CA ALA A 83 -11.66 24.47 -5.23
C ALA A 83 -10.71 23.60 -6.06
N ILE A 84 -10.89 22.29 -6.00
CA ILE A 84 -10.13 21.30 -6.76
C ILE A 84 -11.11 20.45 -7.54
N ARG A 85 -10.83 20.25 -8.82
CA ARG A 85 -11.65 19.43 -9.74
C ARG A 85 -10.94 18.12 -10.07
N ARG A 86 -11.71 17.11 -10.46
CA ARG A 86 -11.22 15.80 -10.95
C ARG A 86 -10.34 15.06 -9.94
N VAL A 87 -10.68 15.15 -8.65
CA VAL A 87 -9.99 14.42 -7.59
C VAL A 87 -10.24 12.93 -7.76
N LYS A 88 -9.20 12.09 -7.66
CA LYS A 88 -9.35 10.64 -7.77
C LYS A 88 -10.26 10.11 -6.66
N LYS A 89 -11.07 9.10 -6.97
CA LYS A 89 -11.97 8.45 -5.99
C LYS A 89 -11.22 7.97 -4.74
N SER A 90 -10.05 7.34 -4.92
CA SER A 90 -9.20 6.87 -3.81
C SER A 90 -8.78 8.00 -2.87
N ASP A 91 -8.54 9.19 -3.40
CA ASP A 91 -8.11 10.35 -2.61
C ASP A 91 -9.30 11.00 -1.91
N MET A 92 -10.48 11.03 -2.53
CA MET A 92 -11.74 11.44 -1.88
C MET A 92 -12.04 10.57 -0.66
N GLU A 93 -11.89 9.25 -0.77
CA GLU A 93 -12.10 8.32 0.35
C GLU A 93 -11.08 8.54 1.48
N LYS A 94 -9.80 8.79 1.14
CA LYS A 94 -8.76 9.12 2.12
C LYS A 94 -9.04 10.47 2.80
N LEU A 95 -9.44 11.49 2.05
CA LEU A 95 -9.81 12.81 2.58
C LEU A 95 -11.01 12.71 3.52
N ALA A 96 -12.04 11.94 3.19
CA ALA A 96 -13.18 11.69 4.07
C ALA A 96 -12.71 11.08 5.40
N ARG A 97 -11.87 10.04 5.36
CA ARG A 97 -11.30 9.39 6.55
C ARG A 97 -10.37 10.30 7.35
N ALA A 98 -9.61 11.17 6.69
CA ALA A 98 -8.67 12.08 7.33
C ALA A 98 -9.38 13.26 8.01
N THR A 99 -10.31 13.90 7.30
CA THR A 99 -10.98 15.15 7.72
C THR A 99 -12.25 14.91 8.54
N GLY A 100 -12.81 13.70 8.49
CA GLY A 100 -14.07 13.35 9.13
C GLY A 100 -15.33 13.79 8.38
N GLY A 101 -15.19 14.39 7.19
CA GLY A 101 -16.32 14.76 6.34
C GLY A 101 -16.88 13.57 5.55
N SER A 102 -18.12 13.68 5.10
CA SER A 102 -18.76 12.66 4.27
C SER A 102 -18.72 13.05 2.79
N MET A 103 -18.77 12.03 1.93
CA MET A 103 -18.90 12.25 0.49
C MET A 103 -20.36 12.58 0.14
N VAL A 104 -20.59 13.80 -0.34
CA VAL A 104 -21.92 14.26 -0.77
C VAL A 104 -22.06 14.01 -2.27
N SER A 105 -23.13 13.34 -2.69
CA SER A 105 -23.39 13.00 -4.11
C SER A 105 -24.34 13.95 -4.83
N SER A 106 -25.01 14.84 -4.11
CA SER A 106 -25.95 15.83 -4.66
C SER A 106 -25.73 17.21 -4.04
N ILE A 107 -25.77 18.25 -4.87
CA ILE A 107 -25.64 19.65 -4.44
C ILE A 107 -26.76 20.04 -3.47
N ASP A 108 -27.95 19.47 -3.62
CA ASP A 108 -29.10 19.76 -2.75
C ASP A 108 -28.99 19.11 -1.36
N ALA A 109 -28.12 18.11 -1.21
CA ALA A 109 -27.89 17.40 0.04
C ALA A 109 -26.72 17.98 0.84
N ILE A 110 -26.15 19.11 0.41
CA ILE A 110 -25.05 19.75 1.13
C ILE A 110 -25.58 20.32 2.45
N SER A 111 -25.04 19.85 3.56
CA SER A 111 -25.31 20.39 4.90
C SER A 111 -24.01 20.67 5.66
N LYS A 112 -24.12 21.39 6.78
CA LYS A 112 -22.97 21.77 7.62
C LYS A 112 -22.34 20.57 8.32
N GLU A 113 -23.15 19.54 8.56
CA GLU A 113 -22.77 18.34 9.29
C GLU A 113 -21.88 17.41 8.45
N GLU A 114 -21.99 17.47 7.12
CA GLU A 114 -21.19 16.66 6.21
C GLU A 114 -19.78 17.23 5.95
N LEU A 115 -19.51 18.46 6.41
CA LEU A 115 -18.23 19.13 6.17
C LEU A 115 -17.12 18.54 7.04
N GLY A 116 -16.01 18.19 6.39
CA GLY A 116 -14.78 17.81 7.04
C GLY A 116 -14.04 19.00 7.64
N TYR A 117 -13.08 18.73 8.51
CA TYR A 117 -12.24 19.76 9.13
C TYR A 117 -10.75 19.46 8.97
N ALA A 118 -9.98 20.49 8.62
CA ALA A 118 -8.51 20.50 8.71
C ALA A 118 -8.02 21.87 9.20
N GLY A 119 -6.97 21.92 10.02
CA GLY A 119 -6.42 23.20 10.46
C GLY A 119 -5.77 23.99 9.31
N LEU A 120 -5.20 23.28 8.33
CA LEU A 120 -4.54 23.89 7.17
C LEU A 120 -4.82 23.12 5.87
N VAL A 121 -5.20 23.84 4.82
CA VAL A 121 -5.16 23.37 3.43
C VAL A 121 -4.30 24.33 2.62
N GLU A 122 -3.27 23.82 1.95
CA GLU A 122 -2.31 24.65 1.22
C GLU A 122 -1.79 23.98 -0.05
N GLU A 123 -1.72 24.74 -1.12
CA GLU A 123 -0.99 24.38 -2.32
C GLU A 123 0.49 24.76 -2.15
N ARG A 124 1.38 23.76 -2.18
CA ARG A 124 2.83 23.95 -2.08
C ARG A 124 3.51 23.35 -3.30
N LYS A 125 4.56 24.04 -3.76
CA LYS A 125 5.42 23.53 -4.81
C LYS A 125 6.56 22.73 -4.20
N ILE A 126 6.65 21.44 -4.50
CA ILE A 126 7.72 20.55 -4.05
C ILE A 126 8.34 19.89 -5.27
N SER A 127 9.66 20.00 -5.40
CA SER A 127 10.43 19.41 -6.51
C SER A 127 9.92 19.77 -7.92
N GLY A 128 9.33 20.95 -8.08
CA GLY A 128 8.81 21.42 -9.37
C GLY A 128 7.32 21.15 -9.59
N GLU A 129 6.68 20.33 -8.76
CA GLU A 129 5.27 19.97 -8.87
C GLU A 129 4.42 20.70 -7.82
N GLU A 130 3.19 21.07 -8.20
CA GLU A 130 2.22 21.67 -7.31
C GLU A 130 1.41 20.56 -6.62
N MET A 131 1.48 20.52 -5.29
CA MET A 131 0.82 19.51 -4.46
C MET A 131 -0.05 20.20 -3.42
N ILE A 132 -1.13 19.52 -3.02
CA ILE A 132 -2.11 20.04 -2.07
C ILE A 132 -1.96 19.28 -0.76
N PHE A 133 -1.65 20.02 0.30
CA PHE A 133 -1.48 19.50 1.65
C PHE A 133 -2.72 19.79 2.47
N VAL A 134 -3.24 18.75 3.12
CA VAL A 134 -4.34 18.82 4.09
C VAL A 134 -3.78 18.36 5.43
N GLU A 135 -3.58 19.29 6.35
CA GLU A 135 -2.85 19.09 7.60
C GLU A 135 -3.69 19.51 8.81
N GLU A 136 -3.27 19.09 10.00
CA GLU A 136 -3.93 19.42 11.28
C GLU A 136 -5.39 18.94 11.36
N CYS A 137 -5.67 17.75 10.82
CA CYS A 137 -6.93 17.05 11.02
C CYS A 137 -7.08 16.59 12.49
N LYS A 138 -8.29 16.68 13.06
CA LYS A 138 -8.52 16.41 14.50
C LYS A 138 -8.29 14.95 14.91
N ASN A 139 -8.73 14.00 14.09
CA ASN A 139 -8.62 12.56 14.36
C ASN A 139 -8.54 11.78 13.04
N PRO A 140 -7.43 11.89 12.30
CA PRO A 140 -7.33 11.34 10.95
C PRO A 140 -7.25 9.81 11.00
N LYS A 141 -8.19 9.13 10.31
CA LYS A 141 -8.14 7.68 10.08
C LYS A 141 -7.37 7.30 8.80
N ALA A 142 -6.89 8.30 8.07
CA ALA A 142 -6.01 8.15 6.93
C ALA A 142 -4.93 9.24 7.01
N VAL A 143 -3.69 8.85 6.81
CA VAL A 143 -2.51 9.73 6.85
C VAL A 143 -1.63 9.45 5.65
N SER A 144 -0.88 10.45 5.22
CA SER A 144 0.08 10.34 4.11
C SER A 144 1.48 10.67 4.62
N ILE A 145 2.45 9.83 4.28
CA ILE A 145 3.87 10.07 4.54
C ILE A 145 4.52 10.38 3.20
N MET A 146 5.10 11.57 3.06
CA MET A 146 5.81 11.95 1.85
C MET A 146 7.29 11.59 1.98
N VAL A 147 7.71 10.58 1.21
CA VAL A 147 9.10 10.11 1.15
C VAL A 147 9.83 10.83 0.02
N ARG A 148 11.10 11.19 0.24
CA ARG A 148 11.96 11.82 -0.77
C ARG A 148 13.33 11.15 -0.74
N GLY A 149 13.91 10.93 -1.92
CA GLY A 149 15.21 10.30 -2.10
C GLY A 149 15.95 10.93 -3.28
N GLY A 150 17.26 10.68 -3.37
CA GLY A 150 18.08 11.18 -4.47
C GLY A 150 17.85 10.45 -5.80
N THR A 151 17.38 9.20 -5.74
CA THR A 151 17.04 8.36 -6.88
C THR A 151 15.73 7.62 -6.61
N GLU A 152 15.06 7.16 -7.67
CA GLU A 152 13.82 6.38 -7.57
C GLU A 152 14.03 5.10 -6.75
N HIS A 153 15.12 4.36 -7.00
CA HIS A 153 15.46 3.16 -6.23
C HIS A 153 15.59 3.38 -4.72
N VAL A 154 16.10 4.55 -4.29
CA VAL A 154 16.17 4.87 -2.86
C VAL A 154 14.79 5.17 -2.29
N VAL A 155 13.92 5.82 -3.07
CA VAL A 155 12.53 6.08 -2.65
C VAL A 155 11.77 4.76 -2.50
N ASP A 156 11.91 3.84 -3.46
CA ASP A 156 11.26 2.53 -3.43
C ASP A 156 11.69 1.73 -2.20
N GLU A 157 12.99 1.75 -1.86
CA GLU A 157 13.51 1.06 -0.68
C GLU A 157 13.01 1.70 0.63
N LEU A 158 12.95 3.03 0.69
CA LEU A 158 12.41 3.74 1.85
C LEU A 158 10.91 3.47 2.02
N GLU A 159 10.14 3.44 0.94
CA GLU A 159 8.71 3.08 0.98
C GLU A 159 8.52 1.68 1.57
N ARG A 160 9.25 0.69 1.04
CA ARG A 160 9.23 -0.69 1.54
C ARG A 160 9.59 -0.77 3.01
N ALA A 161 10.68 -0.12 3.42
CA ALA A 161 11.13 -0.13 4.81
C ALA A 161 10.10 0.50 5.76
N ILE A 162 9.45 1.60 5.36
CA ILE A 162 8.38 2.23 6.15
C ILE A 162 7.17 1.31 6.24
N GLU A 163 6.77 0.69 5.14
CA GLU A 163 5.63 -0.23 5.12
C GLU A 163 5.86 -1.43 6.03
N ASP A 164 7.04 -2.05 5.98
CA ASP A 164 7.42 -3.16 6.85
C ASP A 164 7.44 -2.75 8.32
N ALA A 165 8.03 -1.60 8.64
CA ALA A 165 8.04 -1.07 10.01
C ALA A 165 6.62 -0.83 10.56
N LEU A 166 5.74 -0.23 9.75
CA LEU A 166 4.34 0.01 10.14
C LEU A 166 3.58 -1.30 10.38
N ARG A 167 3.81 -2.32 9.53
CA ARG A 167 3.21 -3.65 9.69
C ARG A 167 3.72 -4.37 10.94
N VAL A 168 5.02 -4.25 11.25
CA VAL A 168 5.57 -4.80 12.49
C VAL A 168 4.91 -4.14 13.71
N VAL A 169 4.83 -2.81 13.73
CA VAL A 169 4.19 -2.07 14.82
C VAL A 169 2.70 -2.43 14.97
N SER A 170 1.96 -2.59 13.87
CA SER A 170 0.55 -2.97 13.93
C SER A 170 0.36 -4.36 14.53
N VAL A 171 1.17 -5.35 14.13
CA VAL A 171 1.16 -6.70 14.71
C VAL A 171 1.40 -6.68 16.22
N VAL A 172 2.38 -5.90 16.67
CA VAL A 172 2.70 -5.77 18.10
C VAL A 172 1.56 -5.12 18.86
N PHE A 173 0.92 -4.10 18.29
CA PHE A 173 -0.19 -3.42 18.92
C PHE A 173 -1.43 -4.32 19.07
N GLU A 174 -1.69 -5.16 18.06
CA GLU A 174 -2.77 -6.16 18.07
C GLU A 174 -2.51 -7.28 19.10
N ASP A 175 -1.37 -7.95 19.01
CA ASP A 175 -1.11 -9.19 19.76
C ASP A 175 -0.53 -8.94 21.16
N LYS A 176 0.13 -7.79 21.35
CA LYS A 176 0.82 -7.39 22.60
C LYS A 176 1.82 -8.43 23.11
N LYS A 177 2.42 -9.19 22.20
CA LYS A 177 3.41 -10.24 22.49
C LYS A 177 4.68 -10.03 21.68
N LEU A 178 5.81 -10.02 22.37
CA LEU A 178 7.13 -9.77 21.83
C LEU A 178 8.10 -10.87 22.28
N VAL A 179 9.14 -11.07 21.48
CA VAL A 179 10.30 -11.90 21.81
C VAL A 179 11.58 -11.12 21.55
N ALA A 180 12.69 -11.58 22.15
CA ALA A 180 14.02 -11.07 21.82
C ALA A 180 14.33 -11.34 20.35
N GLY A 181 15.02 -10.40 19.67
CA GLY A 181 15.48 -10.60 18.30
C GLY A 181 16.86 -11.27 18.22
N GLY A 182 17.59 -11.02 17.12
CA GLY A 182 18.99 -11.43 16.97
C GLY A 182 19.23 -12.95 16.97
N GLY A 183 18.23 -13.74 16.59
CA GLY A 183 18.32 -15.21 16.59
C GLY A 183 18.14 -15.87 17.96
N ALA A 184 17.87 -15.10 19.03
CA ALA A 184 17.70 -15.64 20.38
C ALA A 184 16.57 -16.69 20.49
N PRO A 185 15.37 -16.48 19.88
CA PRO A 185 14.31 -17.48 19.93
C PRO A 185 14.71 -18.79 19.23
N GLU A 186 15.41 -18.70 18.11
CA GLU A 186 15.85 -19.86 17.33
C GLU A 186 16.88 -20.70 18.09
N VAL A 187 17.83 -20.05 18.78
CA VAL A 187 18.78 -20.75 19.66
C VAL A 187 18.07 -21.39 20.85
N GLU A 188 17.18 -20.67 21.54
CA GLU A 188 16.42 -21.26 22.65
C GLU A 188 15.57 -22.46 22.21
N LEU A 189 14.93 -22.36 21.04
CA LEU A 189 14.15 -23.45 20.47
C LEU A 189 15.04 -24.65 20.11
N SER A 190 16.23 -24.42 19.53
CA SER A 190 17.15 -25.51 19.18
C SER A 190 17.58 -26.31 20.41
N LEU A 191 17.91 -25.63 21.53
CA LEU A 191 18.25 -26.29 22.80
C LEU A 191 17.09 -27.14 23.32
N ARG A 192 15.89 -26.55 23.45
CA ARG A 192 14.72 -27.27 24.00
C ARG A 192 14.26 -28.43 23.15
N LEU A 193 14.38 -28.30 21.82
CA LEU A 193 14.07 -29.41 20.91
C LEU A 193 15.05 -30.57 21.07
N ARG A 194 16.33 -30.30 21.34
CA ARG A 194 17.32 -31.36 21.62
C ARG A 194 17.03 -32.07 22.95
N GLU A 195 16.66 -31.31 23.99
CA GLU A 195 16.20 -31.89 25.26
C GLU A 195 14.97 -32.77 25.06
N TYR A 196 14.00 -32.30 24.27
CA TYR A 196 12.80 -33.06 23.92
C TYR A 196 13.15 -34.32 23.11
N ALA A 197 14.06 -34.22 22.13
CA ALA A 197 14.48 -35.34 21.29
C ALA A 197 15.00 -36.53 22.12
N ALA A 198 15.80 -36.25 23.15
CA ALA A 198 16.33 -37.26 24.07
C ALA A 198 15.23 -38.02 24.83
N SER A 199 14.08 -37.40 25.08
CA SER A 199 12.92 -38.05 25.71
C SER A 199 12.12 -38.96 24.77
N VAL A 200 12.20 -38.74 23.46
CA VAL A 200 11.43 -39.49 22.45
C VAL A 200 12.15 -40.77 22.03
N GLY A 201 13.45 -40.70 21.75
CA GLY A 201 14.26 -41.84 21.32
C GLY A 201 14.00 -42.32 19.88
N GLY A 202 14.77 -43.33 19.46
CA GLY A 202 14.60 -44.02 18.17
C GLY A 202 14.88 -43.14 16.94
N ARG A 203 14.23 -43.43 15.81
CA ARG A 203 14.41 -42.67 14.56
C ARG A 203 13.83 -41.25 14.62
N ALA A 204 12.79 -41.04 15.42
CA ALA A 204 12.15 -39.74 15.58
C ALA A 204 13.09 -38.73 16.28
N GLN A 205 13.91 -39.19 17.23
CA GLN A 205 14.95 -38.37 17.87
C GLN A 205 15.87 -37.70 16.83
N LEU A 206 16.38 -38.48 15.86
CA LEU A 206 17.28 -37.95 14.82
C LEU A 206 16.61 -36.85 13.98
N ALA A 207 15.32 -36.99 13.68
CA ALA A 207 14.57 -35.99 12.94
C ALA A 207 14.36 -34.69 13.75
N ILE A 208 14.08 -34.81 15.04
CA ILE A 208 13.93 -33.65 15.93
C ILE A 208 15.27 -32.91 16.09
N GLU A 209 16.38 -33.63 16.26
CA GLU A 209 17.73 -33.05 16.33
C GLU A 209 18.14 -32.34 15.03
N ALA A 210 17.77 -32.91 13.87
CA ALA A 210 17.98 -32.28 12.58
C ALA A 210 17.15 -30.98 12.45
N PHE A 211 15.89 -30.99 12.87
CA PHE A 211 15.05 -29.80 12.88
C PHE A 211 15.59 -28.71 13.83
N ALA A 212 16.04 -29.10 15.02
CA ALA A 212 16.69 -28.20 15.97
C ALA A 212 17.92 -27.52 15.36
N SER A 213 18.75 -28.29 14.65
CA SER A 213 19.94 -27.76 13.97
C SER A 213 19.59 -26.86 12.79
N ALA A 214 18.46 -27.10 12.11
CA ALA A 214 17.99 -26.25 11.03
C ALA A 214 17.58 -24.85 11.52
N LEU A 215 17.04 -24.71 12.74
CA LEU A 215 16.67 -23.39 13.30
C LEU A 215 17.89 -22.47 13.49
N GLU A 216 19.06 -23.04 13.76
CA GLU A 216 20.29 -22.27 13.97
C GLU A 216 20.85 -21.67 12.68
N ILE A 217 20.27 -21.99 11.51
CA ILE A 217 20.64 -21.33 10.26
C ILE A 217 20.41 -19.82 10.33
N ILE A 218 19.38 -19.36 11.05
CA ILE A 218 19.04 -17.94 11.17
C ILE A 218 20.18 -17.15 11.84
N PRO A 219 20.60 -17.44 13.09
CA PRO A 219 21.74 -16.76 13.70
C PRO A 219 23.06 -17.02 12.98
N ARG A 220 23.23 -18.19 12.33
CA ARG A 220 24.43 -18.49 11.53
C ARG A 220 24.55 -17.56 10.33
N THR A 221 23.49 -17.44 9.53
CA THR A 221 23.45 -16.56 8.36
C THR A 221 23.54 -15.09 8.76
N LEU A 222 22.99 -14.71 9.92
CA LEU A 222 23.17 -13.37 10.47
C LEU A 222 24.65 -13.05 10.77
N ALA A 223 25.40 -14.00 11.35
CA ALA A 223 26.83 -13.87 11.57
C ALA A 223 27.62 -13.81 10.25
N GLU A 224 27.30 -14.69 9.29
CA GLU A 224 27.93 -14.71 7.97
C GLU A 224 27.76 -13.36 7.25
N ASN A 225 26.54 -12.81 7.23
CA ASN A 225 26.24 -11.53 6.59
C ASN A 225 26.90 -10.34 7.29
N ALA A 226 27.19 -10.46 8.60
CA ALA A 226 27.92 -9.46 9.37
C ALA A 226 29.45 -9.61 9.27
N GLY A 227 29.95 -10.63 8.56
CA GLY A 227 31.39 -10.91 8.46
C GLY A 227 32.02 -11.48 9.74
N LEU A 228 31.21 -12.03 10.65
CA LEU A 228 31.65 -12.66 11.89
C LEU A 228 31.88 -14.16 11.68
N ASP A 229 32.65 -14.80 12.57
CA ASP A 229 32.80 -16.27 12.56
C ASP A 229 31.49 -16.93 13.05
N PRO A 230 30.76 -17.67 12.19
CA PRO A 230 29.46 -18.21 12.56
C PRO A 230 29.54 -19.32 13.61
N ILE A 231 30.67 -20.02 13.68
CA ILE A 231 30.88 -21.11 14.64
C ILE A 231 31.06 -20.51 16.03
N ASP A 232 31.97 -19.54 16.16
CA ASP A 232 32.23 -18.88 17.43
C ASP A 232 30.97 -18.21 17.99
N MET A 233 30.22 -17.52 17.12
CA MET A 233 28.97 -16.86 17.51
C MET A 233 27.89 -17.85 17.97
N LEU A 234 27.70 -18.97 17.26
CA LEU A 234 26.75 -20.00 17.69
C LEU A 234 27.15 -20.65 19.02
N VAL A 235 28.45 -20.91 19.21
CA VAL A 235 28.97 -21.48 20.47
C VAL A 235 28.74 -20.52 21.62
N GLU A 236 29.02 -19.23 21.44
CA GLU A 236 28.78 -18.20 22.46
C GLU A 236 27.29 -18.09 22.83
N LEU A 237 26.41 -18.05 21.83
CA LEU A 237 24.96 -17.97 22.05
C LEU A 237 24.43 -19.20 22.78
N ARG A 238 24.79 -20.41 22.35
CA ARG A 238 24.39 -21.65 23.03
C ARG A 238 24.85 -21.65 24.49
N ALA A 239 26.13 -21.31 24.74
CA ALA A 239 26.67 -21.25 26.09
C ALA A 239 25.96 -20.20 26.97
N ALA A 240 25.46 -19.11 26.40
CA ALA A 240 24.64 -18.14 27.12
C ALA A 240 23.26 -18.71 27.46
N HIS A 241 22.59 -19.34 26.50
CA HIS A 241 21.27 -19.95 26.68
C HIS A 241 21.28 -21.13 27.66
N GLU A 242 22.30 -21.99 27.63
CA GLU A 242 22.51 -23.07 28.62
C GLU A 242 22.63 -22.53 30.05
N LYS A 243 23.19 -21.32 30.21
CA LYS A 243 23.26 -20.61 31.51
C LYS A 243 21.95 -19.91 31.89
N GLY A 244 20.86 -20.17 31.17
CA GLY A 244 19.53 -19.62 31.41
C GLY A 244 19.29 -18.21 30.83
N LYS A 245 20.21 -17.69 30.01
CA LYS A 245 20.09 -16.35 29.42
C LYS A 245 19.28 -16.37 28.11
N LYS A 246 17.97 -16.61 28.23
CA LYS A 246 17.05 -16.85 27.09
C LYS A 246 16.85 -15.68 26.12
N THR A 247 17.31 -14.49 26.49
CA THR A 247 17.13 -13.25 25.71
C THR A 247 18.40 -12.83 24.97
N PHE A 248 19.45 -13.65 25.05
CA PHE A 248 20.72 -13.34 24.41
C PHE A 248 20.67 -13.65 22.91
N GLY A 249 20.95 -12.66 22.08
CA GLY A 249 21.01 -12.80 20.63
C GLY A 249 22.32 -12.24 20.09
N LEU A 250 22.54 -12.39 18.79
CA LEU A 250 23.71 -11.87 18.11
C LEU A 250 23.56 -10.36 17.90
N ASN A 251 24.40 -9.57 18.56
CA ASN A 251 24.58 -8.18 18.20
C ASN A 251 25.59 -8.09 17.03
N VAL A 252 25.08 -7.83 15.83
CA VAL A 252 25.90 -7.75 14.60
C VAL A 252 26.85 -6.54 14.58
N PHE A 253 26.56 -5.49 15.34
CA PHE A 253 27.42 -4.29 15.38
C PHE A 253 28.60 -4.47 16.32
N GLU A 254 28.38 -5.13 17.46
CA GLU A 254 29.43 -5.38 18.45
C GLU A 254 30.13 -6.73 18.25
N GLY A 255 29.56 -7.62 17.43
CA GLY A 255 30.12 -8.93 17.13
C GLY A 255 30.16 -9.89 18.31
N LYS A 256 29.15 -9.84 19.20
CA LYS A 256 29.08 -10.67 20.41
C LYS A 256 27.65 -11.01 20.80
N ALA A 257 27.47 -11.96 21.71
CA ALA A 257 26.18 -12.26 22.31
C ALA A 257 25.78 -11.20 23.35
N GLU A 258 24.59 -10.61 23.20
CA GLU A 258 24.08 -9.59 24.11
C GLU A 258 22.59 -9.80 24.41
N ASP A 259 22.12 -9.30 25.56
CA ASP A 259 20.72 -9.28 25.93
C ASP A 259 19.89 -8.34 25.02
N MET A 260 19.26 -8.91 24.00
CA MET A 260 18.55 -8.17 22.95
C MET A 260 17.38 -7.35 23.50
N LEU A 261 16.73 -7.80 24.58
CA LEU A 261 15.66 -7.03 25.21
C LEU A 261 16.18 -5.73 25.81
N LYS A 262 17.37 -5.74 26.41
CA LYS A 262 18.00 -4.53 26.97
C LYS A 262 18.50 -3.60 25.87
N SER A 263 18.99 -4.16 24.77
CA SER A 263 19.39 -3.40 23.59
C SER A 263 18.20 -2.88 22.75
N GLY A 264 16.97 -3.21 23.14
CA GLY A 264 15.75 -2.76 22.45
C GLY A 264 15.43 -3.50 21.15
N VAL A 265 16.12 -4.61 20.88
CA VAL A 265 15.94 -5.44 19.68
C VAL A 265 14.88 -6.50 19.97
N VAL A 266 13.67 -6.24 19.49
CA VAL A 266 12.50 -7.09 19.71
C VAL A 266 11.78 -7.42 18.42
N GLU A 267 11.14 -8.58 18.39
CA GLU A 267 10.36 -9.04 17.24
C GLU A 267 8.97 -9.51 17.70
N PRO A 268 7.93 -9.40 16.86
CA PRO A 268 6.60 -9.88 17.21
C PRO A 268 6.57 -11.41 17.25
N LEU A 269 5.95 -11.98 18.28
CA LEU A 269 5.82 -13.44 18.44
C LEU A 269 5.10 -14.09 17.24
N ARG A 270 4.10 -13.39 16.67
CA ARG A 270 3.31 -13.88 15.54
C ARG A 270 4.17 -14.14 14.31
N VAL A 271 5.16 -13.29 14.05
CA VAL A 271 6.09 -13.45 12.92
C VAL A 271 6.90 -14.74 13.09
N LYS A 272 7.48 -14.97 14.28
CA LYS A 272 8.26 -16.19 14.54
C LYS A 272 7.43 -17.46 14.45
N THR A 273 6.25 -17.44 15.06
CA THR A 273 5.33 -18.60 15.05
C THR A 273 4.93 -18.96 13.62
N GLN A 274 4.55 -17.95 12.82
CA GLN A 274 4.17 -18.14 11.43
C GLN A 274 5.35 -18.62 10.58
N ALA A 275 6.55 -18.05 10.77
CA ALA A 275 7.74 -18.43 10.03
C ALA A 275 8.09 -19.91 10.23
N VAL A 276 8.10 -20.38 11.47
CA VAL A 276 8.38 -21.79 11.79
C VAL A 276 7.29 -22.72 11.24
N ALA A 277 6.01 -22.35 11.40
CA ALA A 277 4.91 -23.15 10.89
C ALA A 277 4.93 -23.27 9.36
N SER A 278 5.03 -22.14 8.66
CA SER A 278 5.07 -22.12 7.19
C SER A 278 6.32 -22.82 6.62
N ALA A 279 7.48 -22.65 7.26
CA ALA A 279 8.70 -23.36 6.84
C ALA A 279 8.54 -24.89 7.00
N ALA A 280 7.98 -25.34 8.12
CA ALA A 280 7.73 -26.77 8.37
C ALA A 280 6.69 -27.36 7.40
N GLU A 281 5.62 -26.63 7.10
CA GLU A 281 4.62 -27.03 6.11
C GLU A 281 5.23 -27.14 4.71
N ALA A 282 6.00 -26.14 4.29
CA ALA A 282 6.69 -26.15 3.00
C ALA A 282 7.67 -27.32 2.87
N ALA A 283 8.50 -27.56 3.89
CA ALA A 283 9.40 -28.71 3.91
C ALA A 283 8.64 -30.03 3.84
N THR A 284 7.54 -30.16 4.59
CA THR A 284 6.71 -31.37 4.59
C THR A 284 6.05 -31.61 3.23
N MET A 285 5.58 -30.56 2.56
CA MET A 285 4.99 -30.67 1.21
C MET A 285 5.99 -31.27 0.23
N ILE A 286 7.23 -30.77 0.21
CA ILE A 286 8.27 -31.26 -0.69
C ILE A 286 8.70 -32.69 -0.32
N LEU A 287 8.90 -32.98 0.96
CA LEU A 287 9.32 -34.31 1.43
C LEU A 287 8.28 -35.41 1.18
N ARG A 288 7.00 -35.04 0.98
CA ARG A 288 5.93 -35.98 0.63
C ARG A 288 5.86 -36.33 -0.85
N ILE A 289 6.54 -35.57 -1.71
CA ILE A 289 6.59 -35.86 -3.14
C ILE A 289 7.59 -36.99 -3.33
N ASP A 290 7.08 -38.14 -3.77
CA ASP A 290 7.87 -39.31 -4.13
C ASP A 290 8.32 -39.26 -5.60
N ASP A 291 7.46 -38.79 -6.50
CA ASP A 291 7.76 -38.66 -7.93
C ASP A 291 7.23 -37.35 -8.55
N VAL A 292 8.01 -36.77 -9.46
CA VAL A 292 7.61 -35.60 -10.28
C VAL A 292 7.47 -36.03 -11.73
N ILE A 293 6.23 -36.13 -12.19
CA ILE A 293 5.93 -36.45 -13.59
C ILE A 293 5.79 -35.16 -14.38
N ALA A 294 6.84 -34.78 -15.11
CA ALA A 294 6.78 -33.67 -16.06
C ALA A 294 6.19 -34.16 -17.39
N ALA A 295 4.95 -33.76 -17.68
CA ALA A 295 4.34 -34.02 -18.99
C ALA A 295 4.94 -33.08 -20.04
N SER A 296 5.64 -33.63 -21.04
CA SER A 296 5.95 -32.90 -22.27
C SER A 296 4.71 -32.89 -23.17
N LYS A 297 4.45 -31.77 -23.88
CA LYS A 297 3.39 -31.73 -24.88
C LYS A 297 3.65 -32.83 -25.90
N THR A 298 2.76 -33.81 -26.00
CA THR A 298 2.77 -34.80 -27.08
C THR A 298 2.75 -34.05 -28.41
N ALA A 299 3.74 -34.30 -29.26
CA ALA A 299 3.73 -33.78 -30.63
C ALA A 299 2.38 -34.16 -31.26
N ALA A 300 1.67 -33.16 -31.79
CA ALA A 300 0.44 -33.41 -32.52
C ALA A 300 0.71 -34.46 -33.61
N PRO A 301 -0.20 -35.43 -33.84
CA PRO A 301 -0.01 -36.41 -34.89
C PRO A 301 0.28 -35.68 -36.20
N GLN A 302 1.43 -35.98 -36.82
CA GLN A 302 1.68 -35.53 -38.19
C GLN A 302 0.54 -36.09 -39.04
N GLY A 303 -0.29 -35.20 -39.56
CA GLY A 303 -1.36 -35.57 -40.48
C GLY A 303 -0.79 -36.40 -41.64
N PRO A 304 -1.58 -37.30 -42.24
CA PRO A 304 -1.10 -38.20 -43.28
C PRO A 304 -0.40 -37.45 -44.41
N PRO A 305 0.76 -37.92 -44.90
CA PRO A 305 1.45 -37.29 -46.02
C PRO A 305 0.66 -37.54 -47.31
N GLY A 306 0.14 -36.46 -47.90
CA GLY A 306 -0.30 -36.46 -49.30
C GLY A 306 -1.80 -36.48 -49.52
N GLY A 307 -2.36 -35.30 -49.73
CA GLY A 307 -3.64 -35.08 -50.40
C GLY A 307 -3.56 -33.73 -51.09
N GLY A 308 -3.35 -33.75 -52.41
CA GLY A 308 -3.04 -32.58 -53.24
C GLY A 308 -4.02 -31.41 -53.07
N GLY A 309 -3.46 -30.23 -53.26
CA GLY A 309 -4.16 -28.98 -53.09
C GLY A 309 -5.32 -28.74 -54.07
N MET A 310 -6.25 -27.93 -53.59
CA MET A 310 -7.09 -26.97 -54.30
C MET A 310 -7.73 -26.16 -53.17
N GLY A 311 -7.61 -24.86 -53.02
CA GLY A 311 -7.06 -23.78 -53.83
C GLY A 311 -7.51 -22.48 -53.15
N GLY A 312 -6.85 -21.37 -53.50
CA GLY A 312 -7.25 -20.02 -53.08
C GLY A 312 -6.31 -19.45 -52.02
N MET A 313 -5.21 -18.83 -52.45
CA MET A 313 -5.10 -17.36 -52.59
C MET A 313 -5.34 -16.66 -51.24
N GLY A 314 -4.36 -16.05 -50.58
CA GLY A 314 -3.15 -15.43 -51.10
C GLY A 314 -3.10 -13.99 -50.62
N GLY A 315 -1.94 -13.59 -50.09
CA GLY A 315 -1.59 -12.22 -49.76
C GLY A 315 -2.11 -11.76 -48.40
N GLY A 316 -1.34 -11.10 -47.55
CA GLY A 316 0.00 -10.53 -47.64
C GLY A 316 0.19 -9.78 -46.31
N MET A 317 1.32 -9.99 -45.63
CA MET A 317 2.44 -9.04 -45.66
C MET A 317 2.44 -8.12 -44.42
N GLY A 318 3.62 -7.96 -43.82
CA GLY A 318 3.90 -7.10 -42.66
C GLY A 318 4.18 -7.94 -41.41
N ASP A 319 5.33 -8.63 -41.28
CA ASP A 319 6.71 -8.14 -41.25
C ASP A 319 7.06 -7.26 -40.03
N MET A 320 8.24 -7.57 -39.50
CA MET A 320 9.05 -6.88 -38.48
C MET A 320 8.52 -6.83 -37.05
N GLY A 321 9.30 -7.22 -36.04
CA GLY A 321 10.72 -7.57 -36.05
C GLY A 321 11.12 -7.82 -34.61
N GLY A 322 11.88 -8.90 -34.41
CA GLY A 322 12.54 -9.17 -33.16
C GLY A 322 13.76 -8.27 -32.96
N MET A 323 14.12 -8.10 -31.70
CA MET A 323 15.44 -7.84 -31.11
C MET A 323 15.14 -7.37 -29.70
N GLY A 324 15.73 -7.89 -28.63
CA GLY A 324 16.88 -8.74 -28.39
C GLY A 324 17.05 -8.62 -26.87
N ASP A 325 17.18 -9.74 -26.17
CA ASP A 325 18.47 -10.27 -25.71
C ASP A 325 18.87 -9.73 -24.33
N PHE A 326 19.24 -10.66 -23.46
CA PHE A 326 19.85 -10.54 -22.12
C PHE A 326 18.97 -10.09 -20.95
#